data_AF-A0A1X9MHQ1-F1
#
_entry.id   AF-A0A1X9MHQ1-F1
#
_cell.length_a   1.000
_cell.length_b   1.000
_cell.length_c   1.000
_cell.angle_alpha   90.00
_cell.angle_beta   90.00
_cell.angle_gamma   90.00
#
_symmetry.space_group_name_H-M   'P 1'
#
loop_
_entity.id
_entity.type
_entity.pdbx_description
1 polymer ?
#
loop_
_entity_poly.entity_id
_entity_poly.type
_entity_poly.pdbx_seq_one_letter_code
_entity_poly.pdbx_strand_id
1 'polypeptide(L)'
;MIAIHFETEQDCKQLFRQLTAYIQKYAAYGLGGAVKAEGEDTIILNYEHKHIDFYDSFHPLLASVLTDYVISTKEDLWLLDIIETMFYFTDEDEQQQILTIAKSILEGDRNDLPQMKPFFNRRAYIYDAFAKHLEEETTFYYEPFLTFRLKDYGEILIDCVEMAIDEYMLEQEYQNMIEDFRQYVQYSPANLNVVYVVHDGQFTFYDEHFRRLTREELLFYLQDDLVFEQEVDIDEMVISPLVSMVPQIVHVFTDDPDHGVVLSIQAIFQERMKLYPLKAYEQESN
;
A
#
# COMPACT_ATOMS: atom_id res chain seq x y z
N MET A 1 3.20 40.32 -8.83
CA MET A 1 2.05 40.04 -7.94
C MET A 1 1.39 38.76 -8.39
N ILE A 2 1.11 37.77 -7.54
CA ILE A 2 0.37 36.57 -7.94
C ILE A 2 -0.98 36.58 -7.22
N ALA A 3 -2.06 36.30 -7.93
CA ALA A 3 -3.40 36.18 -7.34
C ALA A 3 -3.97 34.78 -7.59
N ILE A 4 -4.49 34.16 -6.53
CA ILE A 4 -5.09 32.83 -6.56
C ILE A 4 -6.52 32.96 -6.08
N HIS A 5 -7.48 32.63 -6.95
CA HIS A 5 -8.91 32.61 -6.62
C HIS A 5 -9.35 31.18 -6.33
N PHE A 6 -10.26 31.03 -5.36
CA PHE A 6 -10.79 29.74 -4.90
C PHE A 6 -12.31 29.72 -5.05
N GLU A 7 -12.85 28.54 -5.33
CA GLU A 7 -14.30 28.32 -5.28
C GLU A 7 -14.79 28.13 -3.84
N THR A 8 -13.91 27.68 -2.94
CA THR A 8 -14.24 27.46 -1.53
C THR A 8 -13.43 28.33 -0.56
N GLU A 9 -14.13 28.93 0.42
CA GLU A 9 -13.49 29.71 1.49
C GLU A 9 -12.56 28.83 2.35
N GLN A 10 -12.91 27.55 2.52
CA GLN A 10 -12.11 26.62 3.30
C GLN A 10 -10.73 26.40 2.66
N ASP A 11 -10.68 26.14 1.35
CA ASP A 11 -9.42 25.95 0.64
C ASP A 11 -8.56 27.22 0.69
N CYS A 12 -9.18 28.38 0.45
CA CYS A 12 -8.53 29.68 0.56
C CYS A 12 -7.91 29.89 1.96
N LYS A 13 -8.67 29.67 3.04
CA LYS A 13 -8.19 29.81 4.42
C LYS A 13 -7.04 28.85 4.74
N GLN A 14 -7.12 27.60 4.29
CA GLN A 14 -6.12 26.59 4.59
C GLN A 14 -4.80 26.90 3.87
N LEU A 15 -4.85 27.16 2.56
CA LEU A 15 -3.64 27.51 1.82
C LEU A 15 -3.06 28.85 2.29
N PHE A 16 -3.88 29.84 2.63
CA PHE A 16 -3.41 31.11 3.17
C PHE A 16 -2.57 30.91 4.43
N ARG A 17 -3.01 30.06 5.36
CA ARG A 17 -2.25 29.73 6.58
C ARG A 17 -0.92 29.05 6.24
N GLN A 18 -0.93 28.10 5.31
CA GLN A 18 0.27 27.38 4.89
C GLN A 18 1.30 28.31 4.23
N LEU A 19 0.86 29.12 3.25
CA LEU A 19 1.72 30.11 2.58
C LEU A 19 2.29 31.14 3.58
N THR A 20 1.46 31.62 4.51
CA THR A 20 1.90 32.58 5.55
C THR A 20 2.97 31.97 6.45
N ALA A 21 2.76 30.76 6.95
CA ALA A 21 3.74 30.06 7.78
C ALA A 21 5.06 29.82 7.03
N TYR A 22 5.00 29.43 5.76
CA TYR A 22 6.19 29.20 4.94
C TYR A 22 6.96 30.48 4.66
N ILE A 23 6.29 31.55 4.24
CA ILE A 23 6.95 32.83 3.95
C ILE A 23 7.58 33.43 5.21
N GLN A 24 6.91 33.31 6.38
CA GLN A 24 7.51 33.72 7.66
C GLN A 24 8.76 32.90 8.00
N LYS A 25 8.71 31.57 7.81
CA LYS A 25 9.83 30.67 8.10
C LYS A 25 11.06 30.99 7.23
N TYR A 26 10.84 31.31 5.96
CA TYR A 26 11.94 31.52 5.00
C TYR A 26 12.32 32.98 4.75
N ALA A 27 11.62 33.94 5.36
CA ALA A 27 11.91 35.37 5.24
C ALA A 27 13.38 35.72 5.56
N ALA A 28 13.96 35.06 6.57
CA ALA A 28 15.36 35.28 6.97
C ALA A 28 16.39 34.88 5.89
N TYR A 29 16.00 34.03 4.94
CA TYR A 29 16.84 33.58 3.82
C TYR A 29 16.57 34.37 2.52
N GLY A 30 15.80 35.46 2.62
CA GLY A 30 15.49 36.33 1.48
C GLY A 30 14.34 35.84 0.59
N LEU A 31 13.65 34.76 0.99
CA LEU A 31 12.39 34.29 0.40
C LEU A 31 11.18 35.01 1.03
N GLY A 32 11.39 36.25 1.48
CA GLY A 32 10.34 37.09 2.07
C GLY A 32 9.33 37.55 1.02
N GLY A 33 8.11 37.80 1.48
CA GLY A 33 7.03 38.35 0.67
C GLY A 33 5.83 38.69 1.54
N ALA A 34 4.81 39.30 0.95
CA ALA A 34 3.55 39.55 1.62
C ALA A 34 2.47 38.61 1.06
N VAL A 35 1.85 37.83 1.96
CA VAL A 35 0.62 37.09 1.68
C VAL A 35 -0.54 37.90 2.26
N LYS A 36 -1.55 38.17 1.44
CA LYS A 36 -2.78 38.85 1.87
C LYS A 36 -3.97 38.04 1.39
N ALA A 37 -4.99 37.94 2.23
CA ALA A 37 -6.31 37.53 1.79
C ALA A 37 -7.05 38.78 1.30
N GLU A 38 -7.63 38.73 0.11
CA GLU A 38 -8.59 39.69 -0.40
C GLU A 38 -9.96 39.04 -0.37
N GLY A 39 -10.84 39.51 0.53
CA GLY A 39 -12.12 38.84 0.77
C GLY A 39 -11.96 37.45 1.39
N GLU A 40 -12.88 36.54 1.03
CA GLU A 40 -12.97 35.17 1.56
C GLU A 40 -12.40 34.12 0.59
N ASP A 41 -12.15 34.49 -0.67
CA ASP A 41 -11.90 33.56 -1.79
C ASP A 41 -10.61 33.84 -2.56
N THR A 42 -9.84 34.88 -2.20
CA THR A 42 -8.68 35.30 -2.99
C THR A 42 -7.44 35.47 -2.13
N ILE A 43 -6.31 34.90 -2.58
CA ILE A 43 -4.99 35.10 -1.99
C ILE A 43 -4.14 35.93 -2.94
N ILE A 44 -3.53 37.00 -2.42
CA ILE A 44 -2.55 37.83 -3.12
C ILE A 44 -1.17 37.60 -2.51
N LEU A 45 -0.23 37.22 -3.36
CA LEU A 45 1.18 37.01 -3.07
C LEU A 45 2.02 38.10 -3.73
N ASN A 46 2.74 38.87 -2.93
CA ASN A 46 3.69 39.87 -3.41
C ASN A 46 5.11 39.47 -3.03
N TYR A 47 5.93 39.28 -4.06
CA TYR A 47 7.36 39.12 -3.89
C TYR A 47 8.03 40.49 -3.80
N GLU A 48 8.74 40.77 -2.72
CA GLU A 48 9.23 42.12 -2.39
C GLU A 48 10.75 42.29 -2.58
N HIS A 49 11.49 41.20 -2.86
CA HIS A 49 12.95 41.24 -2.89
C HIS A 49 13.51 41.60 -4.27
N LYS A 50 14.28 42.70 -4.32
CA LYS A 50 15.00 43.15 -5.53
C LYS A 50 16.35 42.48 -5.76
N HIS A 51 16.85 41.72 -4.79
CA HIS A 51 18.22 41.16 -4.79
C HIS A 51 18.27 39.65 -5.03
N ILE A 52 17.13 38.97 -4.97
CA ILE A 52 17.00 37.55 -5.25
C ILE A 52 16.04 37.44 -6.42
N ASP A 53 16.42 36.67 -7.42
CA ASP A 53 15.61 36.48 -8.61
C ASP A 53 14.34 35.67 -8.29
N PHE A 54 13.21 36.07 -8.89
CA PHE A 54 11.94 35.41 -8.67
C PHE A 54 11.98 33.93 -9.09
N TYR A 55 12.55 33.65 -10.27
CA TYR A 55 12.60 32.31 -10.86
C TYR A 55 13.60 31.39 -10.16
N ASP A 56 14.70 31.94 -9.63
CA ASP A 56 15.70 31.13 -8.91
C ASP A 56 15.29 30.76 -7.48
N SER A 57 14.23 31.37 -6.92
CA SER A 57 13.99 31.31 -5.47
C SER A 57 12.52 31.31 -5.07
N PHE A 58 11.74 32.35 -5.40
CA PHE A 58 10.34 32.44 -4.95
C PHE A 58 9.41 31.51 -5.74
N HIS A 59 9.61 31.43 -7.05
CA HIS A 59 8.90 30.54 -7.96
C HIS A 59 8.99 29.06 -7.57
N PRO A 60 10.19 28.46 -7.39
CA PRO A 60 10.30 27.05 -6.99
C PRO A 60 9.73 26.81 -5.60
N LEU A 61 9.85 27.79 -4.68
CA LEU A 61 9.23 27.69 -3.37
C LEU A 61 7.70 27.63 -3.49
N LEU A 62 7.08 28.56 -4.23
CA LEU A 62 5.64 28.63 -4.39
C LEU A 62 5.08 27.37 -5.05
N ALA A 63 5.71 26.91 -6.14
CA ALA A 63 5.33 25.67 -6.81
C ALA A 63 5.40 24.46 -5.86
N SER A 64 6.42 24.39 -5.01
CA SER A 64 6.57 23.34 -4.00
C SER A 64 5.47 23.39 -2.93
N VAL A 65 5.13 24.59 -2.41
CA VAL A 65 4.07 24.74 -1.41
C VAL A 65 2.70 24.37 -1.97
N LEU A 66 2.40 24.79 -3.20
CA LEU A 66 1.15 24.42 -3.89
C LEU A 66 1.08 22.92 -4.16
N THR A 67 2.21 22.30 -4.52
CA THR A 67 2.31 20.84 -4.67
C THR A 67 1.97 20.12 -3.38
N ASP A 68 2.58 20.52 -2.26
CA ASP A 68 2.27 19.95 -0.93
C ASP A 68 0.79 20.11 -0.57
N TYR A 69 0.22 21.27 -0.89
CA TYR A 69 -1.17 21.55 -0.61
C TYR A 69 -2.10 20.61 -1.39
N VAL A 70 -1.85 20.39 -2.69
CA VAL A 70 -2.64 19.45 -3.51
C VAL A 70 -2.58 18.03 -2.94
N ILE A 71 -1.37 17.52 -2.68
CA ILE A 71 -1.19 16.15 -2.17
C ILE A 71 -1.91 15.98 -0.83
N SER A 72 -1.80 16.96 0.07
CA SER A 72 -2.38 16.86 1.42
C SER A 72 -3.89 17.11 1.51
N THR A 73 -4.53 17.65 0.48
CA THR A 73 -5.96 18.05 0.55
C THR A 73 -6.86 17.48 -0.53
N LYS A 74 -6.31 17.12 -1.70
CA LYS A 74 -7.10 16.70 -2.86
C LYS A 74 -6.85 15.26 -3.28
N GLU A 75 -5.64 14.73 -3.08
CA GLU A 75 -5.24 13.40 -3.56
C GLU A 75 -6.16 12.29 -3.02
N ASP A 76 -6.42 12.27 -1.71
CA ASP A 76 -7.32 11.30 -1.09
C ASP A 76 -8.74 11.37 -1.66
N LEU A 77 -9.24 12.59 -1.89
CA LEU A 77 -10.57 12.82 -2.44
C LEU A 77 -10.66 12.30 -3.87
N TRP A 78 -9.63 12.51 -4.67
CA TRP A 78 -9.56 12.01 -6.05
C TRP A 78 -9.44 10.50 -6.10
N LEU A 79 -8.61 9.90 -5.24
CA LEU A 79 -8.49 8.45 -5.15
C LEU A 79 -9.84 7.81 -4.80
N LEU A 80 -10.53 8.33 -3.78
CA LEU A 80 -11.86 7.86 -3.39
C LEU A 80 -12.90 8.03 -4.51
N ASP A 81 -12.90 9.18 -5.18
CA ASP A 81 -13.79 9.43 -6.32
C ASP A 81 -13.53 8.45 -7.48
N ILE A 82 -12.26 8.14 -7.80
CA ILE A 82 -11.91 7.15 -8.81
C ILE A 82 -12.38 5.75 -8.38
N ILE A 83 -12.09 5.34 -7.14
CA ILE A 83 -12.49 4.04 -6.58
C ILE A 83 -14.01 3.86 -6.68
N GLU A 84 -14.79 4.89 -6.32
CA GLU A 84 -16.25 4.83 -6.34
C GLU A 84 -16.82 4.94 -7.76
N THR A 85 -16.41 5.96 -8.52
CA THR A 85 -17.11 6.33 -9.75
C THR A 85 -16.63 5.55 -10.98
N MET A 86 -15.36 5.14 -11.01
CA MET A 86 -14.78 4.40 -12.14
C MET A 86 -14.79 2.90 -11.90
N PHE A 87 -14.51 2.47 -10.67
CA PHE A 87 -14.40 1.05 -10.30
C PHE A 87 -15.59 0.52 -9.50
N TYR A 88 -16.55 1.37 -9.12
CA TYR A 88 -17.82 0.99 -8.50
C TYR A 88 -17.71 0.31 -7.13
N PHE A 89 -16.60 0.52 -6.40
CA PHE A 89 -16.51 0.12 -4.99
C PHE A 89 -17.26 1.16 -4.14
N THR A 90 -18.37 0.75 -3.53
CA THR A 90 -19.27 1.63 -2.77
C THR A 90 -19.25 1.39 -1.26
N ASP A 91 -18.62 0.30 -0.81
CA ASP A 91 -18.48 0.00 0.61
C ASP A 91 -17.34 0.81 1.22
N GLU A 92 -17.60 1.49 2.35
CA GLU A 92 -16.63 2.41 2.96
C GLU A 92 -15.38 1.70 3.48
N ASP A 93 -15.51 0.47 4.00
CA ASP A 93 -14.38 -0.29 4.53
C ASP A 93 -13.50 -0.78 3.36
N GLU A 94 -14.10 -1.26 2.27
CA GLU A 94 -13.37 -1.63 1.05
C GLU A 94 -12.64 -0.44 0.43
N GLN A 95 -13.34 0.69 0.29
CA GLN A 95 -12.75 1.94 -0.22
C GLN A 95 -11.53 2.36 0.61
N GLN A 96 -11.63 2.28 1.94
CA GLN A 96 -10.55 2.69 2.83
C GLN A 96 -9.35 1.74 2.76
N GLN A 97 -9.58 0.43 2.56
CA GLN A 97 -8.51 -0.54 2.35
C GLN A 97 -7.78 -0.29 1.03
N ILE A 98 -8.52 -0.12 -0.07
CA ILE A 98 -7.95 0.21 -1.39
C ILE A 98 -7.19 1.54 -1.33
N LEU A 99 -7.75 2.58 -0.70
CA LEU A 99 -7.08 3.87 -0.51
C LEU A 99 -5.74 3.73 0.23
N THR A 100 -5.68 2.87 1.24
CA THR A 100 -4.46 2.63 2.03
C THR A 100 -3.38 1.97 1.18
N ILE A 101 -3.76 1.00 0.35
CA ILE A 101 -2.85 0.35 -0.60
C ILE A 101 -2.36 1.37 -1.64
N ALA A 102 -3.27 2.14 -2.25
CA ALA A 102 -2.92 3.18 -3.24
C ALA A 102 -1.93 4.20 -2.66
N LYS A 103 -2.12 4.67 -1.42
CA LYS A 103 -1.17 5.57 -0.76
C LYS A 103 0.22 4.95 -0.59
N SER A 104 0.27 3.69 -0.17
CA SER A 104 1.52 2.95 0.00
C SER A 104 2.28 2.81 -1.34
N ILE A 105 1.54 2.62 -2.43
CA ILE A 105 2.07 2.62 -3.81
C ILE A 105 2.62 4.01 -4.15
N LEU A 106 1.85 5.08 -3.93
CA LEU A 106 2.26 6.46 -4.24
C LEU A 106 3.46 6.95 -3.40
N GLU A 107 3.65 6.41 -2.20
CA GLU A 107 4.80 6.67 -1.32
C GLU A 107 6.06 5.92 -1.75
N GLY A 108 5.92 4.87 -2.56
CA GLY A 108 7.02 4.01 -2.99
C GLY A 108 7.44 3.00 -1.93
N ASP A 109 6.58 2.73 -0.95
CA ASP A 109 6.84 1.77 0.12
C ASP A 109 6.72 0.31 -0.35
N ARG A 110 6.05 0.08 -1.49
CA ARG A 110 5.91 -1.24 -2.12
C ARG A 110 6.90 -1.42 -3.29
N ASN A 111 8.09 -1.95 -2.98
CA ASN A 111 9.14 -2.25 -3.97
C ASN A 111 8.95 -3.60 -4.70
N ASP A 112 8.01 -4.39 -4.24
CA ASP A 112 7.65 -5.74 -4.69
C ASP A 112 6.66 -5.76 -5.86
N LEU A 113 5.98 -4.64 -6.13
CA LEU A 113 5.05 -4.52 -7.26
C LEU A 113 5.81 -4.35 -8.59
N PRO A 114 5.78 -5.35 -9.50
CA PRO A 114 6.63 -5.38 -10.70
C PRO A 114 6.28 -4.31 -11.76
N GLN A 115 5.12 -3.65 -11.63
CA GLN A 115 4.60 -2.72 -12.64
C GLN A 115 4.78 -1.24 -12.30
N MET A 116 5.27 -0.89 -11.10
CA MET A 116 5.59 0.50 -10.83
C MET A 116 6.77 0.91 -11.71
N LYS A 117 6.53 1.82 -12.66
CA LYS A 117 7.63 2.53 -13.32
C LYS A 117 8.50 3.12 -12.21
N PRO A 118 9.81 2.80 -12.14
CA PRO A 118 10.73 3.27 -11.09
C PRO A 118 11.00 4.80 -11.12
N PHE A 119 10.15 5.56 -11.81
CA PHE A 119 10.22 7.00 -12.01
C PHE A 119 8.98 7.73 -11.49
N PHE A 120 8.12 7.07 -10.69
CA PHE A 120 6.94 7.72 -10.15
C PHE A 120 7.29 8.74 -9.06
N ASN A 121 7.62 9.96 -9.49
CA ASN A 121 7.76 11.10 -8.60
C ASN A 121 6.48 11.93 -8.68
N ARG A 122 5.43 11.52 -7.94
CA ARG A 122 4.13 12.25 -7.87
C ARG A 122 4.33 13.75 -7.65
N ARG A 123 5.27 14.09 -6.78
CA ARG A 123 5.60 15.47 -6.44
C ARG A 123 6.12 16.22 -7.66
N ALA A 124 6.97 15.59 -8.47
CA ALA A 124 7.50 16.22 -9.68
C ALA A 124 6.40 16.54 -10.70
N TYR A 125 5.40 15.68 -10.89
CA TYR A 125 4.29 15.94 -11.82
C TYR A 125 3.49 17.18 -11.43
N ILE A 126 3.07 17.26 -10.18
CA ILE A 126 2.30 18.39 -9.67
C ILE A 126 3.17 19.66 -9.63
N TYR A 127 4.43 19.52 -9.19
CA TYR A 127 5.39 20.62 -9.17
C TYR A 127 5.61 21.20 -10.57
N ASP A 128 5.86 20.36 -11.56
CA ASP A 128 6.07 20.79 -12.94
C ASP A 128 4.83 21.49 -13.50
N ALA A 129 3.64 21.03 -13.15
CA ALA A 129 2.40 21.68 -13.55
C ALA A 129 2.33 23.11 -12.99
N PHE A 130 2.63 23.32 -11.71
CA PHE A 130 2.69 24.67 -11.13
C PHE A 130 3.85 25.49 -11.69
N ALA A 131 5.06 24.94 -11.72
CA ALA A 131 6.27 25.63 -12.15
C ALA A 131 6.16 26.14 -13.61
N LYS A 132 5.53 25.38 -14.51
CA LYS A 132 5.36 25.78 -15.92
C LYS A 132 4.34 26.89 -16.14
N HIS A 133 3.45 27.13 -15.18
CA HIS A 133 2.30 28.05 -15.35
C HIS A 133 2.28 29.21 -14.35
N LEU A 134 3.21 29.22 -13.39
CA LEU A 134 3.43 30.36 -12.51
C LEU A 134 4.51 31.27 -13.10
N GLU A 135 4.14 32.50 -13.38
CA GLU A 135 5.02 33.58 -13.81
C GLU A 135 4.88 34.79 -12.88
N GLU A 136 5.81 35.74 -13.00
CA GLU A 136 5.60 37.07 -12.42
C GLU A 136 4.29 37.64 -12.97
N GLU A 137 3.41 38.13 -12.09
CA GLU A 137 2.11 38.71 -12.50
C GLU A 137 1.02 37.72 -12.94
N THR A 138 1.06 36.48 -12.44
CA THR A 138 0.02 35.48 -12.73
C THR A 138 -1.22 35.63 -11.85
N THR A 139 -2.40 35.62 -12.48
CA THR A 139 -3.68 35.40 -11.80
C THR A 139 -4.31 34.10 -12.30
N PHE A 140 -4.71 33.21 -11.39
CA PHE A 140 -5.39 31.97 -11.78
C PHE A 140 -6.47 31.55 -10.77
N TYR A 141 -7.35 30.67 -11.23
CA TYR A 141 -8.38 30.03 -10.42
C TYR A 141 -7.92 28.63 -10.05
N TYR A 142 -7.95 28.31 -8.75
CA TYR A 142 -7.35 27.11 -8.20
C TYR A 142 -8.02 25.84 -8.72
N GLU A 143 -9.34 25.72 -8.61
CA GLU A 143 -10.08 24.52 -9.01
C GLU A 143 -9.98 24.24 -10.52
N PRO A 144 -10.21 25.23 -11.43
CA PRO A 144 -9.93 25.03 -12.85
C PRO A 144 -8.47 24.66 -13.14
N PHE A 145 -7.51 25.21 -12.39
CA PHE A 145 -6.11 24.82 -12.56
C PHE A 145 -5.92 23.33 -12.28
N LEU A 146 -6.46 22.82 -11.16
CA LEU A 146 -6.38 21.39 -10.84
C LEU A 146 -7.01 20.55 -11.96
N THR A 147 -8.23 20.88 -12.39
CA THR A 147 -8.94 20.11 -13.43
C THR A 147 -8.18 20.05 -14.75
N PHE A 148 -7.66 21.18 -15.23
CA PHE A 148 -7.09 21.25 -16.58
C PHE A 148 -5.57 21.01 -16.62
N ARG A 149 -4.82 21.41 -15.59
CA ARG A 149 -3.35 21.33 -15.58
C ARG A 149 -2.83 20.08 -14.90
N LEU A 150 -3.62 19.41 -14.07
CA LEU A 150 -3.28 18.13 -13.45
C LEU A 150 -3.96 16.93 -14.10
N LYS A 151 -4.45 17.07 -15.34
CA LYS A 151 -5.07 15.96 -16.06
C LYS A 151 -4.16 14.72 -16.13
N ASP A 152 -2.89 14.92 -16.52
CA ASP A 152 -1.92 13.83 -16.61
C ASP A 152 -1.66 13.18 -15.24
N TYR A 153 -1.79 13.95 -14.15
CA TYR A 153 -1.72 13.40 -12.79
C TYR A 153 -2.95 12.56 -12.45
N GLY A 154 -4.14 12.96 -12.90
CA GLY A 154 -5.36 12.17 -12.76
C GLY A 154 -5.26 10.80 -13.43
N GLU A 155 -4.71 10.72 -14.65
CA GLU A 155 -4.49 9.43 -15.34
C GLU A 155 -3.55 8.51 -14.53
N ILE A 156 -2.53 9.08 -13.91
CA ILE A 156 -1.64 8.33 -13.01
C ILE A 156 -2.41 7.82 -11.78
N LEU A 157 -3.27 8.64 -11.18
CA LEU A 157 -4.07 8.18 -10.03
C LEU A 157 -5.00 7.03 -10.43
N ILE A 158 -5.53 7.03 -11.65
CA ILE A 158 -6.33 5.91 -12.18
C ILE A 158 -5.49 4.64 -12.27
N ASP A 159 -4.31 4.71 -12.90
CA ASP A 159 -3.38 3.56 -12.98
C ASP A 159 -3.01 3.05 -11.57
N CYS A 160 -2.81 3.96 -10.61
CA CYS A 160 -2.50 3.61 -9.23
C CYS A 160 -3.66 2.92 -8.52
N VAL A 161 -4.89 3.36 -8.75
CA VAL A 161 -6.09 2.74 -8.17
C VAL A 161 -6.31 1.34 -8.77
N GLU A 162 -6.10 1.16 -10.08
CA GLU A 162 -6.17 -0.15 -10.73
C GLU A 162 -5.21 -1.15 -10.07
N MET A 163 -3.95 -0.74 -9.88
CA MET A 163 -2.96 -1.57 -9.16
C MET A 163 -3.35 -1.85 -7.70
N ALA A 164 -3.92 -0.86 -7.01
CA ALA A 164 -4.35 -1.03 -5.62
C ALA A 164 -5.54 -2.00 -5.51
N ILE A 165 -6.43 -2.00 -6.49
CA ILE A 165 -7.56 -2.95 -6.58
C ILE A 165 -7.06 -4.36 -6.84
N ASP A 166 -6.12 -4.54 -7.78
CA ASP A 166 -5.53 -5.86 -8.06
C ASP A 166 -4.90 -6.47 -6.79
N GLU A 167 -4.13 -5.67 -6.06
CA GLU A 167 -3.53 -6.09 -4.78
C GLU A 167 -4.59 -6.38 -3.72
N TYR A 168 -5.60 -5.51 -3.58
CA TYR A 168 -6.71 -5.73 -2.65
C TYR A 168 -7.45 -7.04 -2.96
N MET A 169 -7.75 -7.31 -4.23
CA MET A 169 -8.41 -8.55 -4.66
C MET A 169 -7.54 -9.77 -4.36
N LEU A 170 -6.24 -9.71 -4.63
CA LEU A 170 -5.31 -10.79 -4.30
C LEU A 170 -5.25 -11.07 -2.80
N GLU A 171 -5.19 -10.02 -1.97
CA GLU A 171 -5.26 -10.16 -0.52
C GLU A 171 -6.60 -10.80 -0.07
N GLN A 172 -7.74 -10.40 -0.66
CA GLN A 172 -9.05 -11.00 -0.38
C GLN A 172 -9.14 -12.47 -0.81
N GLU A 173 -8.65 -12.81 -2.00
CA GLU A 173 -8.59 -14.19 -2.49
C GLU A 173 -7.79 -15.08 -1.55
N TYR A 174 -6.65 -14.58 -1.07
CA TYR A 174 -5.84 -15.28 -0.07
C TYR A 174 -6.60 -15.50 1.24
N GLN A 175 -7.29 -14.47 1.78
CA GLN A 175 -8.09 -14.63 3.00
C GLN A 175 -9.24 -15.62 2.83
N ASN A 176 -9.93 -15.60 1.69
CA ASN A 176 -10.99 -16.54 1.38
C ASN A 176 -10.45 -17.99 1.33
N MET A 177 -9.30 -18.20 0.69
CA MET A 177 -8.64 -19.51 0.65
C MET A 177 -8.26 -20.01 2.06
N ILE A 178 -7.73 -19.15 2.92
CA ILE A 178 -7.45 -19.50 4.32
C ILE A 178 -8.72 -19.93 5.06
N GLU A 179 -9.84 -19.21 4.88
CA GLU A 179 -11.11 -19.56 5.51
C GLU A 179 -11.69 -20.86 4.96
N ASP A 180 -11.64 -21.09 3.64
CA ASP A 180 -12.07 -22.34 3.02
C ASP A 180 -11.28 -23.54 3.56
N PHE A 181 -9.96 -23.42 3.67
CA PHE A 181 -9.10 -24.45 4.24
C PHE A 181 -9.35 -24.67 5.73
N ARG A 182 -9.59 -23.60 6.50
CA ARG A 182 -9.97 -23.69 7.91
C ARG A 182 -11.25 -24.50 8.07
N GLN A 183 -12.28 -24.17 7.29
CA GLN A 183 -13.55 -24.91 7.32
C GLN A 183 -13.37 -26.35 6.87
N TYR A 184 -12.61 -26.60 5.80
CA TYR A 184 -12.30 -27.94 5.32
C TYR A 184 -11.66 -28.81 6.41
N VAL A 185 -10.61 -28.32 7.07
CA VAL A 185 -9.92 -29.04 8.16
C VAL A 185 -10.83 -29.25 9.37
N GLN A 186 -11.70 -28.30 9.68
CA GLN A 186 -12.62 -28.37 10.81
C GLN A 186 -13.68 -29.47 10.62
N TYR A 187 -14.27 -29.58 9.43
CA TYR A 187 -15.40 -30.47 9.17
C TYR A 187 -15.01 -31.83 8.58
N SER A 188 -13.78 -31.96 8.06
CA SER A 188 -13.28 -33.24 7.55
C SER A 188 -12.85 -34.17 8.68
N PRO A 189 -13.13 -35.49 8.59
CA PRO A 189 -12.55 -36.46 9.51
C PRO A 189 -11.04 -36.45 9.37
N ALA A 190 -10.32 -36.51 10.49
CA ALA A 190 -8.87 -36.50 10.43
C ALA A 190 -8.33 -37.79 9.80
N ASN A 191 -7.44 -37.65 8.81
CA ASN A 191 -6.83 -38.78 8.12
C ASN A 191 -5.57 -39.27 8.84
N LEU A 192 -4.83 -38.35 9.48
CA LEU A 192 -3.61 -38.63 10.23
C LEU A 192 -3.76 -38.17 11.69
N ASN A 193 -3.14 -38.90 12.63
CA ASN A 193 -3.12 -38.48 14.03
C ASN A 193 -2.27 -37.24 14.20
N VAL A 194 -1.04 -37.28 13.69
CA VAL A 194 -0.07 -36.21 13.86
C VAL A 194 0.79 -36.06 12.61
N VAL A 195 1.13 -34.82 12.31
CA VAL A 195 2.15 -34.46 11.32
C VAL A 195 3.10 -33.47 11.98
N TYR A 196 4.39 -33.68 11.80
CA TYR A 196 5.41 -32.73 12.24
C TYR A 196 5.93 -31.96 11.04
N VAL A 197 6.08 -30.65 11.19
CA VAL A 197 6.59 -29.72 10.20
C VAL A 197 7.82 -29.04 10.80
N VAL A 198 8.95 -29.13 10.12
CA VAL A 198 10.23 -28.55 10.56
C VAL A 198 10.65 -27.49 9.57
N HIS A 199 10.91 -26.29 10.06
CA HIS A 199 11.39 -25.15 9.29
C HIS A 199 12.85 -24.85 9.67
N ASP A 200 13.77 -25.36 8.84
CA ASP A 200 15.22 -25.09 8.92
C ASP A 200 15.72 -24.69 7.52
N GLY A 201 15.46 -23.43 7.16
CA GLY A 201 15.67 -22.90 5.81
C GLY A 201 14.63 -23.37 4.78
N GLN A 202 14.17 -24.64 4.86
CA GLN A 202 13.08 -25.20 4.08
C GLN A 202 12.11 -25.95 5.00
N PHE A 203 10.86 -26.10 4.56
CA PHE A 203 9.86 -26.88 5.28
C PHE A 203 10.00 -28.37 4.95
N THR A 204 9.98 -29.22 5.98
CA THR A 204 10.01 -30.67 5.83
C THR A 204 8.95 -31.33 6.71
N PHE A 205 8.28 -32.34 6.16
CA PHE A 205 7.23 -33.10 6.83
C PHE A 205 7.72 -34.42 7.41
N TYR A 206 7.22 -34.78 8.58
CA TYR A 206 7.47 -36.07 9.22
C TYR A 206 6.17 -36.69 9.73
N ASP A 207 6.10 -38.03 9.70
CA ASP A 207 4.97 -38.80 10.21
C ASP A 207 4.99 -38.97 11.74
N GLU A 208 4.03 -39.73 12.28
CA GLU A 208 3.89 -40.01 13.72
C GLU A 208 5.06 -40.77 14.36
N HIS A 209 5.96 -41.31 13.53
CA HIS A 209 7.19 -41.96 13.96
C HIS A 209 8.42 -41.09 13.71
N PHE A 210 8.20 -39.81 13.39
CA PHE A 210 9.25 -38.84 13.08
C PHE A 210 10.11 -39.27 11.88
N ARG A 211 9.54 -40.07 10.96
CA ARG A 211 10.17 -40.39 9.69
C ARG A 211 9.77 -39.33 8.67
N ARG A 212 10.78 -38.80 7.98
CA ARG A 212 10.56 -37.83 6.90
C ARG A 212 9.65 -38.42 5.82
N LEU A 213 8.60 -37.69 5.46
CA LEU A 213 7.73 -38.02 4.33
C LEU A 213 8.48 -37.79 3.01
N THR A 214 8.36 -38.72 2.07
CA THR A 214 8.95 -38.59 0.73
C THR A 214 8.05 -37.76 -0.20
N ARG A 215 8.62 -37.30 -1.32
CA ARG A 215 7.88 -36.60 -2.37
C ARG A 215 6.69 -37.42 -2.89
N GLU A 216 6.86 -38.74 -3.06
CA GLU A 216 5.77 -39.62 -3.49
C GLU A 216 4.66 -39.73 -2.45
N GLU A 217 5.00 -39.71 -1.15
CA GLU A 217 4.01 -39.73 -0.08
C GLU A 217 3.24 -38.41 0.00
N LEU A 218 3.92 -37.26 -0.16
CA LEU A 218 3.27 -35.95 -0.23
C LEU A 218 2.30 -35.87 -1.42
N LEU A 219 2.73 -36.33 -2.61
CA LEU A 219 1.87 -36.40 -3.79
C LEU A 219 0.68 -37.34 -3.60
N PHE A 220 0.86 -38.45 -2.86
CA PHE A 220 -0.23 -39.38 -2.58
C PHE A 220 -1.33 -38.73 -1.73
N TYR A 221 -0.97 -37.86 -0.80
CA TYR A 221 -1.95 -37.15 0.04
C TYR A 221 -2.60 -35.96 -0.66
N LEU A 222 -1.91 -35.33 -1.62
CA LEU A 222 -2.35 -34.10 -2.26
C LEU A 222 -3.69 -34.32 -3.01
N GLN A 223 -4.70 -33.52 -2.67
CA GLN A 223 -5.98 -33.50 -3.37
C GLN A 223 -5.98 -32.33 -4.36
N ASP A 224 -6.27 -32.59 -5.64
CA ASP A 224 -6.22 -31.58 -6.70
C ASP A 224 -7.06 -30.32 -6.39
N ASP A 225 -8.24 -30.50 -5.80
CA ASP A 225 -9.16 -29.40 -5.42
C ASP A 225 -8.64 -28.54 -4.25
N LEU A 226 -7.55 -28.95 -3.58
CA LEU A 226 -6.93 -28.24 -2.45
C LEU A 226 -5.56 -27.65 -2.80
N VAL A 227 -5.15 -27.71 -4.07
CA VAL A 227 -3.87 -27.17 -4.54
C VAL A 227 -4.01 -25.67 -4.82
N PHE A 228 -3.47 -24.85 -3.91
CA PHE A 228 -3.36 -23.40 -4.05
C PHE A 228 -1.99 -22.99 -4.62
N GLU A 229 -0.92 -23.66 -4.20
CA GLU A 229 0.48 -23.33 -4.53
C GLU A 229 0.87 -23.79 -5.96
N GLN A 230 0.05 -23.55 -6.98
CA GLN A 230 0.13 -24.20 -8.32
C GLN A 230 1.47 -24.00 -9.07
N GLU A 231 2.17 -22.89 -8.83
CA GLU A 231 3.45 -22.56 -9.47
C GLU A 231 4.68 -22.99 -8.65
N VAL A 232 4.47 -23.59 -7.48
CA VAL A 232 5.53 -24.00 -6.54
C VAL A 232 5.87 -25.47 -6.77
N ASP A 233 7.15 -25.86 -6.64
CA ASP A 233 7.50 -27.29 -6.68
C ASP A 233 6.95 -27.99 -5.43
N ILE A 234 6.48 -29.23 -5.58
CA ILE A 234 5.91 -30.01 -4.48
C ILE A 234 6.83 -30.13 -3.25
N ASP A 235 8.17 -30.08 -3.44
CA ASP A 235 9.12 -30.14 -2.34
C ASP A 235 9.15 -28.83 -1.52
N GLU A 236 8.59 -27.74 -2.05
CA GLU A 236 8.46 -26.43 -1.41
C GLU A 236 7.03 -26.13 -0.94
N MET A 237 6.03 -26.88 -1.41
CA MET A 237 4.63 -26.72 -0.99
C MET A 237 4.44 -27.11 0.48
N VAL A 238 3.67 -26.30 1.22
CA VAL A 238 3.43 -26.57 2.64
C VAL A 238 1.94 -26.64 2.97
N ILE A 239 1.17 -25.67 2.49
CA ILE A 239 -0.22 -25.50 2.91
C ILE A 239 -1.08 -26.58 2.27
N SER A 240 -0.99 -26.75 0.95
CA SER A 240 -1.82 -27.70 0.21
C SER A 240 -1.61 -29.16 0.66
N PRO A 241 -0.37 -29.69 0.84
CA PRO A 241 -0.17 -31.03 1.39
C PRO A 241 -0.72 -31.17 2.81
N LEU A 242 -0.48 -30.20 3.69
CA LEU A 242 -0.89 -30.26 5.09
C LEU A 242 -2.41 -30.25 5.25
N VAL A 243 -3.11 -29.40 4.50
CA VAL A 243 -4.58 -29.35 4.44
C VAL A 243 -5.13 -30.66 3.90
N SER A 244 -4.55 -31.22 2.84
CA SER A 244 -4.99 -32.49 2.25
C SER A 244 -4.81 -33.69 3.19
N MET A 245 -3.77 -33.66 4.03
CA MET A 245 -3.50 -34.67 5.06
C MET A 245 -4.49 -34.62 6.24
N VAL A 246 -5.17 -33.49 6.48
CA VAL A 246 -6.13 -33.27 7.60
C VAL A 246 -5.66 -33.92 8.92
N PRO A 247 -4.48 -33.58 9.46
CA PRO A 247 -4.03 -34.15 10.72
C PRO A 247 -4.90 -33.70 11.92
N GLN A 248 -4.98 -34.53 12.97
CA GLN A 248 -5.60 -34.11 14.24
C GLN A 248 -4.74 -33.05 14.94
N ILE A 249 -3.41 -33.18 14.89
CA ILE A 249 -2.45 -32.23 15.48
C ILE A 249 -1.30 -31.99 14.49
N VAL A 250 -0.88 -30.73 14.37
CA VAL A 250 0.32 -30.31 13.65
C VAL A 250 1.33 -29.76 14.65
N HIS A 251 2.51 -30.36 14.72
CA HIS A 251 3.63 -29.79 15.48
C HIS A 251 4.56 -29.04 14.51
N VAL A 252 4.77 -27.75 14.73
CA VAL A 252 5.65 -26.91 13.92
C VAL A 252 6.89 -26.55 14.73
N PHE A 253 8.08 -26.86 14.21
CA PHE A 253 9.37 -26.48 14.79
C PHE A 253 10.01 -25.40 13.92
N THR A 254 10.24 -24.20 14.48
CA THR A 254 10.83 -23.06 13.76
C THR A 254 11.48 -22.11 14.76
N ASP A 255 12.54 -21.44 14.33
CA ASP A 255 13.10 -20.27 15.03
C ASP A 255 12.57 -18.93 14.44
N ASP A 256 11.75 -19.01 13.39
CA ASP A 256 11.04 -17.88 12.76
C ASP A 256 9.52 -18.10 12.83
N PRO A 257 8.87 -17.68 13.93
CA PRO A 257 7.44 -17.87 14.13
C PRO A 257 6.58 -16.89 13.31
N ASP A 258 7.16 -15.77 12.86
CA ASP A 258 6.47 -14.74 12.08
C ASP A 258 6.56 -14.99 10.57
N HIS A 259 7.21 -16.09 10.16
CA HIS A 259 7.27 -16.51 8.76
C HIS A 259 5.87 -16.72 8.17
N GLY A 260 5.61 -16.18 6.97
CA GLY A 260 4.29 -16.17 6.33
C GLY A 260 3.59 -17.53 6.33
N VAL A 261 4.28 -18.59 5.88
CA VAL A 261 3.75 -19.97 5.88
C VAL A 261 3.37 -20.47 7.29
N VAL A 262 4.15 -20.13 8.33
CA VAL A 262 3.84 -20.54 9.71
C VAL A 262 2.57 -19.85 10.20
N LEU A 263 2.41 -18.57 9.88
CA LEU A 263 1.19 -17.81 10.17
C LEU A 263 -0.02 -18.39 9.42
N SER A 264 0.15 -18.83 8.16
CA SER A 264 -0.90 -19.52 7.39
C SER A 264 -1.32 -20.83 8.04
N ILE A 265 -0.36 -21.68 8.45
CA ILE A 265 -0.65 -22.92 9.18
C ILE A 265 -1.42 -22.60 10.46
N GLN A 266 -1.01 -21.58 11.21
CA GLN A 266 -1.68 -21.16 12.44
C GLN A 266 -3.11 -20.69 12.17
N ALA A 267 -3.32 -19.91 11.12
CA ALA A 267 -4.63 -19.39 10.73
C ALA A 267 -5.60 -20.51 10.30
N ILE A 268 -5.10 -21.56 9.65
CA ILE A 268 -5.89 -22.70 9.18
C ILE A 268 -6.16 -23.71 10.31
N PHE A 269 -5.12 -24.15 11.02
CA PHE A 269 -5.19 -25.26 11.97
C PHE A 269 -5.53 -24.84 13.41
N GLN A 270 -5.36 -23.56 13.75
CA GLN A 270 -5.73 -22.98 15.04
C GLN A 270 -5.25 -23.83 16.23
N GLU A 271 -6.16 -24.30 17.09
CA GLU A 271 -5.89 -25.14 18.27
C GLU A 271 -5.18 -26.47 17.94
N ARG A 272 -5.29 -26.96 16.70
CA ARG A 272 -4.61 -28.18 16.22
C ARG A 272 -3.13 -27.95 15.96
N MET A 273 -2.67 -26.70 15.83
CA MET A 273 -1.25 -26.39 15.70
C MET A 273 -0.59 -26.22 17.08
N LYS A 274 0.63 -26.75 17.20
CA LYS A 274 1.53 -26.55 18.35
C LYS A 274 2.88 -26.08 17.84
N LEU A 275 3.35 -24.94 18.34
CA LEU A 275 4.59 -24.31 17.91
C LEU A 275 5.72 -24.56 18.92
N TYR A 276 6.91 -24.88 18.42
CA TYR A 276 8.10 -25.18 19.22
C TYR A 276 9.34 -24.50 18.63
N PRO A 277 10.33 -24.13 19.47
CA PRO A 277 11.64 -23.72 18.98
C PRO A 277 12.31 -24.83 18.17
N LEU A 278 13.12 -24.47 17.17
CA LEU A 278 13.74 -25.45 16.26
C LEU A 278 14.60 -26.46 17.03
N LYS A 279 15.29 -26.06 18.10
CA LYS A 279 16.12 -26.95 18.93
C LYS A 279 15.37 -28.11 19.59
N ALA A 280 14.05 -28.03 19.76
CA ALA A 280 13.26 -29.13 20.31
C ALA A 280 13.18 -30.32 19.34
N TYR A 281 13.32 -30.07 18.02
CA TYR A 281 13.40 -31.09 16.98
C TYR A 281 14.53 -32.11 17.22
N GLU A 282 15.71 -31.62 17.64
CA GLU A 282 16.90 -32.46 17.87
C GLU A 282 16.71 -33.50 18.99
N GLN A 283 15.78 -33.26 19.91
CA GLN A 283 15.47 -34.16 21.02
C GLN A 283 14.49 -35.27 20.63
N GLU A 284 13.66 -35.04 19.61
CA GLU A 284 12.73 -36.06 19.08
C GLU A 284 13.35 -36.91 17.96
N SER A 285 14.39 -36.40 17.29
CA SER A 285 15.12 -37.14 16.24
C SER A 285 16.14 -38.17 16.76
N ASN A 286 16.36 -38.26 18.09
CA ASN A 286 17.33 -39.16 18.74
C ASN A 286 16.64 -40.30 19.49
#